data_AF-A0A973EY16-F1
#
_entry.id   AF-A0A973EY16-F1
#
_cell.length_a   1.000
_cell.length_b   1.000
_cell.length_c   1.000
_cell.angle_alpha   90.00
_cell.angle_beta   90.00
_cell.angle_gamma   90.00
#
_symmetry.space_group_name_H-M   'P 1'
#
loop_
_entity.id
_entity.type
_entity.pdbx_description
1 polymer ?
#
loop_
_entity_poly.entity_id
_entity_poly.type
_entity_poly.pdbx_seq_one_letter_code
_entity_poly.pdbx_strand_id
1 'polypeptide(L)' 'WQEGYGAFSYSRSQIKDVIHYIDNQEEHHRKATFREEYLKLLDRFEVDYDPRYLFEWHNE' A
#
# COMPACT_ATOMS: atom_id res chain seq x y z
N TRP A 1 15.38 -10.55 4.11
CA TRP A 1 14.90 -9.86 2.91
C TRP A 1 13.42 -10.11 2.80
N GLN A 2 12.60 -9.09 2.51
CA GLN A 2 11.15 -9.24 2.38
C GLN A 2 10.83 -10.07 1.12
N GLU A 3 9.81 -10.92 1.19
CA GLU A 3 9.47 -11.85 0.10
C GLU A 3 8.80 -11.15 -1.10
N GLY A 4 8.41 -9.88 -0.98
CA GLY A 4 7.89 -9.06 -2.10
C GLY A 4 7.91 -7.57 -1.78
N TYR A 5 7.69 -6.69 -2.77
CA TYR A 5 7.52 -5.24 -2.54
C TYR A 5 6.66 -4.62 -3.64
N GLY A 6 6.01 -3.50 -3.32
CA GLY A 6 5.30 -2.65 -4.29
C GLY A 6 5.98 -1.30 -4.44
N ALA A 7 5.98 -0.75 -5.65
CA ALA A 7 6.51 0.59 -5.93
C ALA A 7 5.46 1.43 -6.66
N PHE A 8 5.14 2.58 -6.09
CA PHE A 8 4.15 3.52 -6.63
C PHE A 8 4.82 4.86 -6.89
N SER A 9 4.50 5.48 -8.03
CA SER A 9 5.08 6.77 -8.42
C SER A 9 4.12 7.92 -8.12
N TYR A 10 4.65 9.00 -7.58
CA TYR A 10 3.91 10.23 -7.30
C TYR A 10 4.61 11.44 -7.93
N SER A 11 3.87 12.49 -8.22
CA SER A 11 4.42 13.75 -8.72
C SER A 11 5.21 14.47 -7.63
N ARG A 12 6.22 15.27 -8.02
CA ARG A 12 7.05 16.06 -7.08
C ARG A 12 6.22 16.96 -6.15
N SER A 13 5.09 17.48 -6.62
CA SER A 13 4.17 18.31 -5.82
C SER A 13 3.56 17.55 -4.64
N GLN A 14 3.48 16.22 -4.71
CA GLN A 14 2.83 15.36 -3.71
C GLN A 14 3.81 14.88 -2.63
N ILE A 15 5.08 15.27 -2.68
CA ILE A 15 6.10 14.83 -1.71
C ILE A 15 5.66 15.11 -0.27
N LYS A 16 5.05 16.28 -0.02
CA LYS A 16 4.58 16.64 1.34
C LYS A 16 3.50 15.70 1.83
N ASP A 17 2.58 15.30 0.96
CA ASP A 17 1.49 14.40 1.30
C ASP A 17 2.02 12.98 1.56
N VAL A 18 3.00 12.52 0.77
CA VAL A 18 3.67 11.23 0.97
C VAL A 18 4.44 11.20 2.30
N ILE A 19 5.18 12.27 2.63
CA ILE A 19 5.87 12.38 3.93
C ILE A 19 4.85 12.28 5.07
N HIS A 20 3.79 13.09 5.00
CA HIS A 20 2.76 13.10 6.03
C HIS A 20 2.08 11.74 6.18
N TYR A 21 1.81 11.04 5.06
CA TYR A 21 1.27 9.69 5.06
C TYR A 21 2.19 8.70 5.78
N ILE A 22 3.50 8.74 5.52
CA ILE A 22 4.49 7.86 6.18
C ILE A 22 4.58 8.16 7.68
N ASP A 23 4.65 9.44 8.06
CA ASP A 23 4.78 9.86 9.46
C ASP A 23 3.58 9.43 10.32
N ASN A 24 2.39 9.28 9.73
CA ASN A 24 1.16 8.92 10.43
C ASN A 24 0.73 7.46 10.20
N GLN A 25 1.58 6.64 9.58
CA GLN A 25 1.22 5.28 9.15
C GLN A 25 0.86 4.37 10.33
N GLU A 26 1.54 4.50 11.48
CA GLU A 26 1.22 3.73 12.69
C GLU A 26 -0.22 4.00 13.18
N GLU A 27 -0.60 5.28 13.30
CA GLU A 27 -1.95 5.69 13.70
C GLU A 27 -2.99 5.28 12.66
N HIS A 28 -2.64 5.30 11.36
CA HIS A 28 -3.49 4.82 10.29
C HIS A 28 -3.76 3.30 10.41
N HIS A 29 -2.72 2.52 10.67
CA HIS A 29 -2.79 1.06 10.77
C HIS A 29 -3.49 0.55 12.02
N ARG A 30 -3.72 1.42 13.02
CA ARG A 30 -4.65 1.13 14.13
C ARG A 30 -6.11 1.04 13.69
N LYS A 31 -6.46 1.62 12.52
CA LYS A 31 -7.84 1.72 12.02
C LYS A 31 -8.06 1.02 10.68
N ALA A 32 -7.01 0.78 9.91
CA ALA A 32 -7.04 0.11 8.61
C ALA A 32 -5.96 -0.96 8.56
N THR A 33 -6.30 -2.14 8.03
CA THR A 33 -5.31 -3.20 7.87
C THR A 33 -4.43 -2.94 6.65
N PHE A 34 -3.21 -3.50 6.67
CA PHE A 34 -2.31 -3.48 5.51
C PHE A 34 -3.00 -3.98 4.24
N ARG A 35 -3.79 -5.05 4.33
CA ARG A 35 -4.54 -5.63 3.20
C ARG A 35 -5.50 -4.63 2.58
N GLU A 36 -6.30 -3.93 3.39
CA GLU A 36 -7.27 -2.94 2.91
C GLU A 36 -6.57 -1.73 2.26
N GLU A 37 -5.47 -1.27 2.85
CA GLU A 37 -4.70 -0.15 2.30
C GLU A 37 -4.01 -0.53 0.98
N TYR A 38 -3.43 -1.72 0.91
CA TYR A 38 -2.78 -2.21 -0.31
C TYR A 38 -3.77 -2.32 -1.47
N LEU A 39 -4.97 -2.85 -1.23
CA LEU A 39 -6.03 -2.89 -2.25
C LEU A 39 -6.46 -1.50 -2.71
N LYS A 40 -6.56 -0.52 -1.78
CA LYS A 40 -6.87 0.87 -2.13
C LYS A 40 -5.77 1.52 -2.96
N LEU A 41 -4.50 1.18 -2.72
CA LEU A 41 -3.39 1.64 -3.55
C LEU A 41 -3.49 1.07 -4.96
N LEU A 42 -3.74 -0.24 -5.10
CA LEU A 42 -3.90 -0.86 -6.42
C LEU A 42 -5.06 -0.23 -7.20
N ASP A 43 -6.21 -0.01 -6.55
CA ASP A 43 -7.37 0.65 -7.15
C ASP A 43 -7.06 2.10 -7.56
N ARG A 44 -6.45 2.89 -6.67
CA ARG A 44 -6.07 4.28 -6.96
C ARG A 44 -5.12 4.41 -8.15
N PHE A 45 -4.23 3.44 -8.32
CA PHE A 45 -3.25 3.41 -9.40
C PHE A 45 -3.72 2.60 -10.61
N GLU A 46 -4.97 2.14 -10.61
CA GLU A 46 -5.58 1.36 -11.69
C GLU A 46 -4.72 0.14 -12.07
N VAL A 47 -4.10 -0.49 -11.07
CA VAL A 47 -3.31 -1.69 -11.24
C VAL A 47 -4.24 -2.88 -11.25
N ASP A 48 -4.33 -3.57 -12.39
CA ASP A 48 -5.04 -4.84 -12.48
C ASP A 48 -4.35 -5.91 -11.63
N TYR A 49 -5.14 -6.63 -10.84
CA TYR A 49 -4.66 -7.74 -10.04
C TYR A 49 -5.70 -8.86 -10.00
N ASP A 50 -5.21 -10.07 -9.81
CA ASP A 50 -6.06 -11.21 -9.50
C ASP A 50 -5.99 -11.47 -7.98
N PRO A 51 -7.13 -11.35 -7.26
CA PRO A 51 -7.20 -11.51 -5.80
C PRO A 51 -6.63 -12.83 -5.29
N ARG A 52 -6.59 -13.88 -6.14
CA ARG A 52 -6.06 -15.20 -5.78
C ARG A 52 -4.57 -15.16 -5.46
N TYR A 53 -3.81 -14.28 -6.11
CA TYR A 53 -2.34 -14.26 -6.03
C TYR A 53 -1.77 -13.15 -5.14
N LEU A 54 -2.57 -12.17 -4.72
CA LEU A 54 -2.08 -10.97 -4.01
C LEU A 54 -1.37 -11.23 -2.68
N PHE A 55 -1.77 -12.29 -1.99
CA PHE A 55 -1.34 -12.58 -0.62
C PHE A 55 -0.96 -14.06 -0.43
N GLU A 56 -0.60 -14.78 -1.49
CA GLU A 56 -0.19 -16.19 -1.39
C GLU A 56 1.05 -16.40 -0.49
N TRP A 57 1.87 -15.37 -0.36
CA TRP A 57 3.02 -15.30 0.54
C TRP A 57 2.63 -15.02 2.00
N HIS A 58 1.41 -14.54 2.25
CA HIS A 58 0.90 -14.16 3.56
C HIS A 58 -0.06 -15.23 4.09
N ASN A 59 0.44 -16.46 4.25
CA ASN A 59 -0.28 -17.49 5.01
C ASN A 59 -0.07 -17.23 6.50
N GLU A 60 -1.10 -16.71 7.19
CA GLU A 60 -1.20 -16.79 8.66
C GLU A 60 -1.79 -18.12 9.09
#